data_AF-A0AAP4D4P0-F1
#
_entry.id   AF-A0AAP4D4P0-F1
#
_cell.length_a   1.000
_cell.length_b   1.000
_cell.length_c   1.000
_cell.angle_alpha   90.00
_cell.angle_beta   90.00
_cell.angle_gamma   90.00
#
_symmetry.space_group_name_H-M   'P 1'
#
loop_
_entity.id
_entity.type
_entity.pdbx_description
1 polymer ?
#
loop_
_entity_poly.entity_id
_entity_poly.type
_entity_poly.pdbx_seq_one_letter_code
_entity_poly.pdbx_strand_id
1 'polypeptide(L)'
;MSELGRVRVHLVGGVAAHQVAERLESRPDLEVICHRTLEEAAAVIDLTQAVVLVVDVDSLEQWPGAIMEKVAPLSPHLPVVLVMSAPYDLEVAARHGPNMIAVQRDLLAGGGLPDLLRGEVARRRLRIGRPATDER
;
A
#
# COMPACT_ATOMS: atom_id res chain seq x y z
N MET A 1 -11.48 -20.32 13.43
CA MET A 1 -10.78 -19.74 12.26
C MET A 1 -11.59 -18.54 11.83
N SER A 2 -11.18 -17.32 12.21
CA SER A 2 -11.96 -16.13 11.89
C SER A 2 -11.93 -15.87 10.39
N GLU A 3 -13.10 -15.65 9.78
CA GLU A 3 -13.34 -15.22 8.38
C GLU A 3 -12.79 -13.82 8.08
N LEU A 4 -11.63 -13.49 8.63
CA LEU A 4 -10.90 -12.30 8.27
C LEU A 4 -10.31 -12.57 6.89
N GLY A 5 -11.05 -12.22 5.83
CA GLY A 5 -10.63 -12.36 4.43
C GLY A 5 -9.19 -11.92 4.22
N ARG A 6 -8.46 -12.65 3.35
CA ARG A 6 -7.04 -12.37 3.04
C ARG A 6 -6.86 -10.90 2.67
N VAL A 7 -5.78 -10.29 3.15
CA VAL A 7 -5.43 -8.92 2.77
C VAL A 7 -4.80 -8.95 1.39
N ARG A 8 -5.34 -8.18 0.45
CA ARG A 8 -4.77 -8.03 -0.88
C ARG A 8 -3.71 -6.94 -0.87
N VAL A 9 -2.51 -7.29 -1.29
CA VAL A 9 -1.38 -6.38 -1.41
C VAL A 9 -1.10 -6.20 -2.90
N HIS A 10 -1.49 -5.04 -3.43
CA HIS A 10 -1.20 -4.67 -4.81
C HIS A 10 0.19 -4.02 -4.84
N LEU A 11 1.15 -4.67 -5.49
CA LEU A 11 2.52 -4.18 -5.64
C LEU A 11 2.69 -3.58 -7.02
N VAL A 12 3.16 -2.34 -7.10
CA VAL A 12 3.39 -1.63 -8.36
C VAL A 12 4.86 -1.30 -8.49
N GLY A 13 5.46 -1.68 -9.61
CA GLY A 13 6.83 -1.29 -9.99
C GLY A 13 7.78 -2.48 -10.13
N GLY A 14 9.08 -2.19 -10.10
CA GLY A 14 10.14 -3.10 -10.51
C GLY A 14 10.78 -3.91 -9.37
N VAL A 15 12.10 -3.84 -9.25
CA VAL A 15 12.90 -4.75 -8.42
C VAL A 15 12.53 -4.68 -6.93
N ALA A 16 12.15 -3.51 -6.37
CA ALA A 16 11.72 -3.47 -4.96
C ALA A 16 10.40 -4.21 -4.77
N ALA A 17 9.45 -4.02 -5.69
CA ALA A 17 8.15 -4.66 -5.63
C ALA A 17 8.31 -6.18 -5.67
N HIS A 18 9.22 -6.70 -6.49
CA HIS A 18 9.52 -8.14 -6.52
C HIS A 18 10.12 -8.66 -5.20
N GLN A 19 11.10 -7.96 -4.63
CA GLN A 19 11.68 -8.34 -3.32
C GLN A 19 10.67 -8.28 -2.17
N VAL A 20 9.73 -7.33 -2.24
CA VAL A 20 8.59 -7.26 -1.30
C VAL A 20 7.68 -8.46 -1.52
N ALA A 21 7.36 -8.80 -2.77
CA ALA A 21 6.51 -9.94 -3.10
C ALA A 21 7.06 -11.25 -2.50
N GLU A 22 8.32 -11.57 -2.76
CA GLU A 22 8.98 -12.80 -2.27
C GLU A 22 8.88 -12.93 -0.73
N ARG A 23 9.01 -11.82 -0.01
CA ARG A 23 8.89 -11.82 1.45
C ARG A 23 7.45 -12.02 1.93
N LEU A 24 6.49 -11.44 1.21
CA LEU A 24 5.07 -11.53 1.54
C LEU A 24 4.45 -12.87 1.10
N GLU A 25 5.00 -13.56 0.10
CA GLU A 25 4.52 -14.87 -0.37
C GLU A 25 4.56 -15.96 0.71
N SER A 26 5.48 -15.85 1.67
CA SER A 26 5.55 -16.75 2.83
C SER A 26 4.37 -16.61 3.82
N ARG A 27 3.45 -15.65 3.58
CA ARG A 27 2.39 -15.26 4.51
C ARG A 27 1.01 -15.69 3.99
N PRO A 28 0.38 -16.71 4.59
CA PRO A 28 -0.90 -17.23 4.12
C PRO A 28 -2.10 -16.30 4.38
N ASP A 29 -1.92 -15.26 5.20
CA ASP A 29 -2.89 -14.19 5.48
C ASP A 29 -2.90 -13.09 4.41
N LEU A 30 -1.95 -13.10 3.48
CA LEU A 30 -1.79 -12.11 2.42
C LEU A 30 -2.02 -12.74 1.03
N GLU A 31 -2.57 -11.95 0.11
CA GLU A 31 -2.66 -12.25 -1.31
C GLU A 31 -1.89 -11.15 -2.06
N VAL A 32 -0.75 -11.49 -2.65
CA VAL A 32 0.13 -10.53 -3.34
C VAL A 32 -0.22 -10.51 -4.82
N ILE A 33 -0.47 -9.32 -5.37
CA ILE A 33 -0.78 -9.11 -6.77
C ILE A 33 0.19 -8.08 -7.33
N CYS A 34 1.04 -8.48 -8.26
CA CYS A 34 2.03 -7.59 -8.87
C CYS A 34 1.49 -6.95 -10.15
N HIS A 35 1.73 -5.66 -10.31
CA HIS A 35 1.35 -4.84 -11.47
C HIS A 35 2.59 -4.14 -12.01
N ARG A 36 2.66 -3.98 -13.33
CA ARG A 36 3.75 -3.23 -13.96
C ARG A 36 3.55 -1.73 -13.83
N THR A 37 2.30 -1.28 -13.83
CA THR A 37 1.96 0.16 -13.76
C THR A 37 0.88 0.46 -12.73
N LEU A 38 0.75 1.74 -12.36
CA LEU A 38 -0.29 2.20 -11.45
C LEU A 38 -1.69 2.08 -12.06
N GLU A 39 -1.82 2.24 -13.38
CA GLU A 39 -3.08 2.10 -14.10
C GLU A 39 -3.59 0.66 -14.07
N GLU A 40 -2.69 -0.31 -14.30
CA GLU A 40 -3.01 -1.74 -14.18
C GLU A 40 -3.55 -2.05 -12.77
N ALA A 41 -2.88 -1.53 -11.73
CA ALA A 41 -3.32 -1.72 -10.35
C ALA A 41 -4.67 -1.04 -10.06
N ALA A 42 -4.82 0.22 -10.43
CA ALA A 42 -6.04 1.00 -10.20
C ALA A 42 -7.28 0.39 -10.86
N ALA A 43 -7.11 -0.26 -12.02
CA ALA A 43 -8.20 -0.91 -12.74
C ALA A 43 -8.76 -2.14 -12.02
N VAL A 44 -7.99 -2.77 -11.12
CA VAL A 44 -8.38 -4.04 -10.46
C VAL A 44 -8.53 -3.93 -8.94
N ILE A 45 -8.16 -2.80 -8.34
CA ILE A 45 -8.33 -2.57 -6.90
C ILE A 45 -9.82 -2.53 -6.57
N ASP A 46 -10.26 -3.48 -5.75
CA ASP A 46 -11.60 -3.51 -5.18
C ASP A 46 -11.57 -2.96 -3.75
N LEU A 47 -12.08 -1.74 -3.57
CA LEU A 47 -12.10 -1.04 -2.29
C LEU A 47 -13.05 -1.66 -1.25
N THR A 48 -13.91 -2.61 -1.65
CA THR A 48 -14.74 -3.36 -0.71
C THR A 48 -13.96 -4.41 0.08
N GLN A 49 -12.73 -4.70 -0.35
CA GLN A 49 -11.83 -5.67 0.27
C GLN A 49 -10.76 -4.99 1.12
N ALA A 50 -10.11 -5.78 1.99
CA ALA A 50 -8.93 -5.31 2.72
C ALA A 50 -7.75 -5.19 1.74
N VAL A 51 -7.57 -4.01 1.16
CA VAL A 51 -6.52 -3.73 0.16
C VAL A 51 -5.43 -2.82 0.75
N VAL A 52 -4.17 -3.11 0.41
CA VAL A 52 -3.04 -2.20 0.55
C VAL A 52 -2.33 -2.06 -0.80
N LEU A 53 -1.99 -0.83 -1.17
CA LEU A 53 -1.17 -0.55 -2.36
C LEU A 53 0.25 -0.26 -1.91
N VAL A 54 1.23 -0.95 -2.50
CA VAL A 54 2.65 -0.67 -2.32
C VAL A 54 3.20 -0.23 -3.68
N VAL A 55 3.91 0.89 -3.70
CA VAL A 55 4.43 1.49 -4.93
C VAL A 55 5.94 1.65 -4.80
N ASP A 56 6.69 0.97 -5.66
CA ASP A 56 8.12 1.23 -5.87
C ASP A 56 8.26 2.55 -6.64
N VAL A 57 8.49 3.63 -5.89
CA VAL A 57 8.57 5.00 -6.41
C VAL A 57 9.72 5.15 -7.41
N ASP A 58 10.83 4.43 -7.21
CA ASP A 58 11.98 4.48 -8.10
C ASP A 58 11.66 3.94 -9.50
N SER A 59 10.55 3.20 -9.63
CA SER A 59 10.06 2.64 -10.89
C SER A 59 9.02 3.53 -11.59
N LEU A 60 8.61 4.65 -10.98
CA LEU A 60 7.63 5.56 -11.58
C LEU A 60 8.29 6.52 -12.56
N GLU A 61 7.81 6.51 -13.80
CA GLU A 61 8.11 7.59 -14.73
C GLU A 61 7.46 8.89 -14.23
N GLN A 62 8.21 10.00 -14.22
CA GLN A 62 7.71 11.36 -13.88
C GLN A 62 7.38 11.61 -12.40
N TRP A 63 8.21 11.09 -11.51
CA TRP A 63 8.22 11.51 -10.10
C TRP A 63 8.46 13.03 -9.94
N PRO A 64 7.70 13.77 -9.08
CA PRO A 64 6.60 13.34 -8.20
C PRO A 64 5.18 13.42 -8.79
N GLY A 65 5.00 13.93 -10.01
CA GLY A 65 3.68 14.17 -10.61
C GLY A 65 2.79 12.91 -10.66
N ALA A 66 3.37 11.76 -10.97
CA ALA A 66 2.66 10.48 -11.01
C ALA A 66 1.99 10.10 -9.67
N ILE A 67 2.61 10.43 -8.52
CA ILE A 67 1.97 10.19 -7.21
C ILE A 67 0.77 11.09 -7.02
N MET A 68 0.91 12.37 -7.30
CA MET A 68 -0.17 13.35 -7.06
C MET A 68 -1.39 13.06 -7.93
N GLU A 69 -1.18 12.66 -9.17
CA GLU A 69 -2.26 12.42 -10.12
C GLU A 69 -2.94 11.06 -9.93
N LYS A 70 -2.18 10.02 -9.56
CA LYS A 70 -2.67 8.63 -9.62
C LYS A 70 -2.75 7.94 -8.27
N VAL A 71 -1.88 8.30 -7.32
CA VAL A 71 -1.77 7.62 -6.02
C VAL A 71 -2.45 8.41 -4.90
N ALA A 72 -2.30 9.73 -4.90
CA ALA A 72 -2.96 10.63 -3.95
C ALA A 72 -4.48 10.48 -3.92
N PRO A 73 -5.19 10.38 -5.06
CA PRO A 73 -6.63 10.19 -5.06
C PRO A 73 -7.07 8.85 -4.43
N LEU A 74 -6.21 7.83 -4.43
CA LEU A 74 -6.50 6.51 -3.86
C LEU A 74 -6.29 6.48 -2.34
N SER A 75 -5.37 7.31 -1.83
CA SER A 75 -4.94 7.27 -0.44
C SER A 75 -6.02 7.58 0.62
N PRO A 76 -7.11 8.34 0.38
CA PRO A 76 -8.22 8.41 1.33
C PRO A 76 -8.93 7.07 1.51
N HIS A 77 -8.90 6.23 0.47
CA HIS A 77 -9.70 5.02 0.34
C HIS A 77 -8.91 3.72 0.44
N LEU A 78 -7.57 3.74 0.44
CA LEU A 78 -6.72 2.60 0.84
C LEU A 78 -5.40 3.06 1.49
N PRO A 79 -4.74 2.24 2.34
CA PRO A 79 -3.39 2.50 2.77
C PRO A 79 -2.45 2.39 1.58
N VAL A 80 -1.57 3.37 1.42
CA VAL A 80 -0.55 3.39 0.37
C VAL A 80 0.82 3.38 1.03
N VAL A 81 1.64 2.41 0.67
CA VAL A 81 3.05 2.34 1.07
C VAL A 81 3.92 2.73 -0.12
N LEU A 82 4.65 3.83 0.01
CA LEU A 82 5.63 4.27 -0.97
C LEU A 82 7.00 3.71 -0.58
N VAL A 83 7.62 2.97 -1.50
CA VAL A 83 8.94 2.37 -1.32
C VAL A 83 9.94 3.13 -2.18
N MET A 84 11.05 3.57 -1.60
CA MET A 84 12.09 4.31 -2.31
C MET A 84 13.50 3.97 -1.83
N SER A 85 14.49 4.04 -2.73
CA SER A 85 15.88 3.73 -2.43
C SER A 85 16.65 4.91 -1.84
N ALA A 86 16.31 6.15 -2.20
CA ALA A 86 16.97 7.34 -1.71
C ALA A 86 16.24 7.94 -0.49
N PRO A 87 16.97 8.53 0.49
CA PRO A 87 16.37 9.15 1.67
C PRO A 87 15.69 10.51 1.40
N TYR A 88 15.68 10.99 0.15
CA TYR A 88 15.10 12.30 -0.18
C TYR A 88 13.57 12.24 -0.18
N ASP A 89 12.99 13.03 0.71
CA ASP A 89 11.59 13.45 0.75
C ASP A 89 10.51 12.35 0.89
N LEU A 90 10.83 11.28 1.62
CA LEU A 90 9.84 10.37 2.24
C LEU A 90 8.69 11.16 2.90
N GLU A 91 9.02 12.27 3.56
CA GLU A 91 8.01 13.16 4.17
C GLU A 91 7.15 13.89 3.14
N VAL A 92 7.73 14.40 2.04
CA VAL A 92 6.93 15.11 1.01
C VAL A 92 6.02 14.13 0.29
N ALA A 93 6.53 12.94 -0.03
CA ALA A 93 5.77 11.84 -0.60
C ALA A 93 4.54 11.49 0.24
N ALA A 94 4.72 11.30 1.56
CA ALA A 94 3.64 10.98 2.49
C ALA A 94 2.66 12.14 2.72
N ARG A 95 3.11 13.40 2.60
CA ARG A 95 2.24 14.59 2.75
C ARG A 95 1.19 14.72 1.64
N HIS A 96 1.34 14.02 0.52
CA HIS A 96 0.38 14.09 -0.59
C HIS A 96 -0.92 13.32 -0.33
N GLY A 97 -1.04 12.54 0.74
CA GLY A 97 -2.27 11.79 1.00
C GLY A 97 -2.46 11.30 2.44
N PRO A 98 -3.71 11.26 2.94
CA PRO A 98 -3.99 11.03 4.37
C PRO A 98 -3.67 9.63 4.88
N ASN A 99 -3.56 8.61 4.02
CA ASN A 99 -3.13 7.26 4.41
C ASN A 99 -1.88 6.81 3.63
N MET A 100 -1.01 7.76 3.26
CA MET A 100 0.28 7.44 2.66
C MET A 100 1.34 7.24 3.74
N ILE A 101 2.15 6.21 3.56
CA ILE A 101 3.29 5.90 4.39
C ILE A 101 4.47 5.73 3.47
N ALA A 102 5.57 6.43 3.74
CA ALA A 102 6.78 6.29 2.96
C ALA A 102 7.80 5.45 3.75
N VAL A 103 8.41 4.47 3.09
CA VAL A 103 9.36 3.51 3.67
C VAL A 103 10.60 3.42 2.79
N GLN A 104 11.77 3.56 3.41
CA GLN A 104 13.03 3.34 2.70
C GLN A 104 13.20 1.85 2.39
N ARG A 105 13.68 1.52 1.19
CA ARG A 105 13.89 0.13 0.74
C ARG A 105 14.72 -0.69 1.73
N ASP A 106 15.71 -0.08 2.37
CA ASP A 106 16.57 -0.77 3.36
C ASP A 106 15.82 -1.17 4.63
N LEU A 107 14.79 -0.42 5.03
CA LEU A 107 13.93 -0.78 6.17
C LEU A 107 13.03 -1.98 5.85
N LEU A 108 12.73 -2.23 4.56
CA LEU A 108 12.05 -3.44 4.13
C LEU A 108 12.94 -4.67 4.34
N ALA A 109 14.27 -4.52 4.25
CA ALA A 109 15.23 -5.60 4.49
C ALA A 109 15.18 -6.15 5.92
N GLY A 110 14.78 -5.32 6.90
CA GLY A 110 14.61 -5.72 8.30
C GLY A 110 13.26 -6.35 8.65
N GLY A 111 12.34 -6.52 7.69
CA GLY A 111 11.02 -7.11 7.95
C GLY A 111 9.97 -6.17 8.54
N GLY A 112 10.18 -4.84 8.50
CA GLY A 112 9.24 -3.86 9.09
C GLY A 112 7.93 -3.67 8.31
N LEU A 113 7.89 -4.03 7.03
CA LEU A 113 6.70 -3.83 6.18
C LEU A 113 5.49 -4.69 6.60
N PRO A 114 5.64 -6.01 6.83
CA PRO A 114 4.54 -6.85 7.34
C PRO A 114 3.84 -6.31 8.60
N ASP A 115 4.60 -5.78 9.56
CA ASP A 115 4.03 -5.26 10.80
C ASP A 115 3.31 -3.92 10.58
N LEU A 116 3.85 -3.08 9.70
CA LEU A 116 3.22 -1.84 9.26
C LEU A 116 1.89 -2.10 8.53
N LEU A 117 1.88 -3.08 7.62
CA LEU A 117 0.66 -3.52 6.92
C LEU A 117 -0.40 -4.06 7.89
N ARG A 118 0.01 -4.84 8.90
CA ARG A 118 -0.91 -5.35 9.93
C ARG A 118 -1.53 -4.23 10.76
N GLY A 119 -0.73 -3.26 11.19
CA GLY A 119 -1.22 -2.11 11.95
C GLY A 119 -2.27 -1.30 11.17
N GLU A 120 -2.01 -1.02 9.90
CA GLU A 120 -2.92 -0.21 9.06
C GLU A 120 -4.19 -0.96 8.65
N VAL A 121 -4.08 -2.25 8.33
CA VAL A 121 -5.26 -3.09 8.04
C VAL A 121 -6.14 -3.21 9.29
N ALA A 122 -5.56 -3.40 10.47
CA ALA A 122 -6.33 -3.45 11.72
C ALA A 122 -7.10 -2.14 11.96
N ARG A 123 -6.47 -0.98 11.75
CA ARG A 123 -7.12 0.34 11.86
C ARG A 123 -8.28 0.51 10.88
N ARG A 124 -8.15 0.04 9.64
CA ARG A 124 -9.24 0.10 8.65
C ARG A 124 -10.37 -0.87 8.89
N ARG A 125 -10.08 -2.09 9.33
CA ARG A 125 -11.14 -3.04 9.72
C ARG A 125 -12.00 -2.48 10.85
N LEU A 126 -11.42 -1.72 11.79
CA LEU A 126 -12.20 -0.99 12.79
C LEU A 126 -13.07 0.13 12.19
N ARG A 127 -12.66 0.71 11.07
CA ARG A 127 -13.42 1.76 10.35
C ARG A 127 -14.53 1.20 9.47
N ILE A 128 -14.31 0.05 8.82
CA ILE A 128 -15.30 -0.65 7.99
C ILE A 128 -16.29 -1.43 8.86
N GLY A 129 -15.83 -1.97 10.00
CA GLY A 129 -16.65 -2.71 10.96
C GLY A 129 -17.44 -1.84 11.96
N ARG A 130 -17.19 -0.53 12.01
CA ARG A 130 -18.16 0.40 12.61
C ARG A 130 -19.20 0.69 11.52
N PRO A 131 -20.47 0.29 11.68
CA PRO A 131 -21.52 0.96 10.91
C PRO A 131 -21.34 2.45 11.17
N ALA A 132 -21.41 3.26 10.12
CA ALA A 132 -21.57 4.70 10.29
C ALA A 132 -22.77 4.86 11.21
N THR A 133 -22.53 5.13 12.50
CA THR A 133 -23.59 5.59 13.37
C THR A 133 -24.03 6.89 12.75
N ASP A 134 -25.18 6.81 12.09
CA ASP A 134 -26.08 7.91 11.78
C ASP A 134 -26.13 8.80 13.02
N GLU A 135 -25.29 9.84 13.04
CA GLU A 135 -25.41 10.90 14.01
C GLU A 135 -26.55 11.80 13.52
N ARG A 136 -27.68 11.63 14.21
CA ARG A 136 -28.89 12.45 14.18
C ARG A 136 -28.62 13.94 14.36
#